data_AF-A0A2N6LB37-F1
#
_entry.id   AF-A0A2N6LB37-F1
#
_cell.length_a   1.000
_cell.length_b   1.000
_cell.length_c   1.000
_cell.angle_alpha   90.00
_cell.angle_beta   90.00
_cell.angle_gamma   90.00
#
_symmetry.space_group_name_H-M   'P 1'
#
loop_
_entity.id
_entity.type
_entity.pdbx_description
1 polymer ?
#
loop_
_entity_poly.entity_id
_entity_poly.type
_entity_poly.pdbx_seq_one_letter_code
_entity_poly.pdbx_strand_id
1 'polypeptide(L)'
;MQAVAVGEVVIGAGALGLIAGPCVIESLELCQRVADHMTRVCERLGVPYIFKASFDKANRTAHESFRGRGLDEGLDVLTRIRREFGVPVTTDIHESWQAEPVAQA
;
A
#
# COMPACT_ATOMS: atom_id res chain seq x y z
N MET A 1 -20.55 14.14 -2.02
CA MET A 1 -19.65 12.98 -2.12
C MET A 1 -19.86 12.11 -0.90
N GLN A 2 -19.90 10.79 -1.06
CA GLN A 2 -19.99 9.87 0.06
C GLN A 2 -18.57 9.65 0.62
N ALA A 3 -18.40 9.87 1.93
CA ALA A 3 -17.13 9.60 2.59
C ALA A 3 -16.96 8.10 2.83
N VAL A 4 -15.72 7.62 2.71
CA VAL A 4 -15.35 6.21 2.95
C VAL A 4 -14.27 6.16 4.02
N ALA A 5 -14.51 5.35 5.05
CA ALA A 5 -13.53 5.07 6.10
C ALA A 5 -12.64 3.88 5.69
N VAL A 6 -11.34 4.04 5.85
CA VAL A 6 -10.31 3.02 5.63
C VAL A 6 -9.47 2.95 6.91
N GLY A 7 -9.87 2.09 7.84
CA GLY A 7 -9.41 2.19 9.23
C GLY A 7 -9.79 3.56 9.80
N GLU A 8 -8.81 4.26 10.39
CA GLU A 8 -8.98 5.61 10.96
C GLU A 8 -8.93 6.74 9.90
N VAL A 9 -8.60 6.42 8.64
CA VAL A 9 -8.47 7.40 7.56
C VAL A 9 -9.80 7.58 6.83
N VAL A 10 -10.25 8.82 6.67
CA VAL A 10 -11.49 9.14 5.94
C VAL A 10 -11.16 9.82 4.61
N ILE A 11 -11.64 9.24 3.51
CA ILE A 11 -11.50 9.77 2.16
C ILE A 11 -12.85 10.33 1.69
N GLY A 12 -12.83 11.48 1.00
CA GLY A 12 -14.05 12.10 0.44
C GLY A 12 -14.80 13.06 1.37
N ALA A 13 -14.22 13.42 2.52
CA ALA A 13 -14.79 14.34 3.50
C ALA A 13 -14.40 15.83 3.31
N GLY A 14 -13.96 16.21 2.10
CA GLY A 14 -13.62 17.61 1.78
C GLY A 14 -12.13 17.98 1.91
N ALA A 15 -11.28 17.04 2.33
CA ALA A 15 -9.82 17.15 2.27
C ALA A 15 -9.24 16.24 1.18
N LEU A 16 -8.07 16.62 0.64
CA LEU A 16 -7.30 15.74 -0.24
C LEU A 16 -6.81 14.53 0.57
N GLY A 17 -7.24 13.33 0.20
CA GLY A 17 -6.65 12.09 0.70
C GLY A 17 -5.53 11.61 -0.24
N LEU A 18 -4.45 11.10 0.33
CA LEU A 18 -3.28 10.63 -0.41
C LEU A 18 -3.15 9.11 -0.33
N ILE A 19 -3.11 8.46 -1.49
CA ILE A 19 -2.71 7.05 -1.61
C ILE A 19 -1.36 7.04 -2.32
N ALA A 20 -0.29 6.69 -1.60
CA ALA A 20 1.06 6.77 -2.15
C ALA A 20 2.03 5.76 -1.53
N GLY A 21 3.05 5.40 -2.29
CA GLY A 21 4.11 4.49 -1.90
C GLY A 21 4.93 4.06 -3.12
N PRO A 22 5.80 3.05 -2.98
CA PRO A 22 6.56 2.54 -4.12
C PRO A 22 5.67 1.82 -5.13
N CYS A 23 6.10 1.79 -6.39
CA CYS A 23 5.32 1.20 -7.48
C CYS A 23 5.10 -0.32 -7.30
N VAL A 24 6.12 -1.00 -6.76
CA VAL A 24 6.15 -2.45 -6.48
C VAL A 24 6.98 -2.67 -5.21
N ILE A 25 6.70 -3.74 -4.46
CA ILE A 25 7.49 -4.14 -3.30
C ILE A 25 8.82 -4.72 -3.79
N GLU A 26 9.87 -3.89 -3.78
CA GLU A 26 11.24 -4.31 -4.13
C GLU A 26 11.97 -4.89 -2.92
N SER A 27 11.84 -4.24 -1.75
CA SER A 27 12.37 -4.71 -0.47
C SER A 27 11.59 -4.11 0.71
N LEU A 28 11.70 -4.73 1.88
CA LEU A 28 11.12 -4.19 3.12
C LEU A 28 11.73 -2.84 3.46
N GLU A 29 13.05 -2.69 3.35
CA GLU A 29 13.77 -1.47 3.69
C GLU A 29 13.35 -0.29 2.81
N LEU A 30 13.10 -0.53 1.51
CA LEU A 30 12.57 0.51 0.63
C LEU A 30 11.17 0.94 1.08
N CYS A 31 10.30 -0.03 1.37
CA CYS A 31 8.94 0.26 1.82
C CYS A 31 8.94 1.03 3.15
N GLN A 32 9.79 0.64 4.09
CA GLN A 32 9.96 1.34 5.37
C GLN A 32 10.44 2.77 5.18
N ARG A 33 11.48 3.01 4.37
CA ARG A 33 11.97 4.38 4.09
C ARG A 33 10.89 5.27 3.48
N VAL A 34 10.10 4.73 2.54
CA VAL A 34 9.01 5.47 1.90
C VAL A 34 7.88 5.73 2.89
N ALA A 35 7.42 4.71 3.63
CA ALA A 35 6.36 4.85 4.63
C ALA A 35 6.72 5.88 5.71
N ASP A 36 7.94 5.80 6.24
CA ASP A 36 8.48 6.70 7.24
C ASP A 36 8.51 8.16 6.76
N HIS A 37 9.01 8.39 5.53
CA HIS A 37 9.04 9.72 4.95
C HIS A 37 7.63 10.27 4.69
N MET A 38 6.76 9.47 4.06
CA MET A 38 5.42 9.90 3.67
C MET A 38 4.53 10.16 4.87
N THR A 39 4.60 9.31 5.90
CA THR A 39 3.84 9.49 7.14
C THR A 39 4.17 10.84 7.78
N ARG A 40 5.45 11.15 8.00
CA ARG A 40 5.87 12.45 8.56
C ARG A 40 5.43 13.65 7.71
N VAL A 41 5.51 13.54 6.38
CA VAL A 41 5.08 14.62 5.48
C VAL A 41 3.57 14.83 5.59
N CYS A 42 2.79 13.76 5.57
CA CYS A 42 1.33 13.82 5.62
C CYS A 42 0.82 14.31 6.97
N GLU A 43 1.42 13.85 8.08
CA GLU A 43 1.13 14.35 9.44
C GLU A 43 1.37 15.85 9.54
N ARG A 44 2.53 16.33 9.07
CA ARG A 44 2.86 17.76 9.09
C ARG A 44 1.88 18.61 8.27
N LEU A 45 1.35 18.06 7.18
CA LEU A 45 0.43 18.76 6.29
C LEU A 45 -1.05 18.54 6.64
N GLY A 46 -1.36 17.68 7.62
CA GLY A 46 -2.74 17.30 7.96
C GLY A 46 -3.45 16.55 6.83
N VAL A 47 -2.71 15.81 6.00
CA VAL A 47 -3.24 15.06 4.85
C VAL A 47 -3.52 13.62 5.26
N PRO A 48 -4.75 13.09 5.09
CA PRO A 48 -5.03 11.68 5.30
C PRO A 48 -4.23 10.80 4.32
N TYR A 49 -3.58 9.75 4.83
CA TYR A 49 -2.61 8.96 4.08
C TYR A 49 -2.87 7.45 4.15
N ILE A 50 -2.79 6.78 3.00
CA ILE A 50 -2.83 5.32 2.84
C ILE A 50 -1.57 4.90 2.08
N PHE A 51 -0.81 3.96 2.64
CA PHE A 51 0.37 3.41 1.99
C PHE A 51 -0.02 2.46 0.86
N LYS A 52 0.57 2.59 -0.33
CA LYS A 52 0.31 1.71 -1.49
C LYS A 52 1.58 1.08 -2.02
N ALA A 53 1.56 -0.24 -2.22
CA ALA A 53 2.55 -0.94 -3.03
C ALA A 53 1.94 -2.19 -3.69
N SER A 54 2.41 -2.56 -4.87
CA SER A 54 2.01 -3.82 -5.54
C SER A 54 2.93 -4.97 -5.10
N PHE A 55 2.36 -6.12 -4.75
CA PHE A 55 3.15 -7.33 -4.49
C PHE A 55 3.56 -8.04 -5.79
N ASP A 56 2.78 -7.85 -6.87
CA ASP A 56 3.02 -8.40 -8.20
C ASP A 56 2.65 -7.38 -9.29
N LYS A 57 3.44 -7.32 -10.36
CA LYS A 57 3.16 -6.57 -11.58
C LYS A 57 2.83 -7.54 -12.71
N ALA A 58 1.55 -7.88 -12.88
CA ALA A 58 1.11 -8.82 -13.91
C ALA A 58 1.18 -8.27 -15.35
N ASN A 59 1.54 -7.00 -15.53
CA ASN A 59 1.52 -6.28 -16.80
C ASN A 59 2.90 -5.89 -17.32
N ARG A 60 3.93 -6.74 -17.13
CA ARG A 60 5.27 -6.50 -17.69
C ARG A 60 5.29 -6.83 -19.19
N THR A 61 6.04 -6.05 -19.96
CA THR A 61 6.21 -6.26 -21.40
C THR A 61 7.03 -7.52 -21.72
N ALA A 62 7.95 -7.92 -20.83
CA ALA A 62 8.77 -9.12 -20.97
C ALA A 62 8.54 -10.07 -19.78
N HIS A 63 8.47 -11.37 -20.04
CA HIS A 63 8.21 -12.40 -19.02
C HIS A 63 9.28 -12.45 -17.92
N GLU A 64 10.56 -12.28 -18.28
CA GLU A 64 11.70 -12.36 -17.36
C GLU A 64 11.88 -11.11 -16.48
N SER A 65 11.02 -10.11 -16.67
CA SER A 65 11.09 -8.86 -15.90
C SER A 65 10.69 -9.04 -14.45
N PHE A 66 11.30 -8.27 -13.55
CA PHE A 66 11.20 -8.47 -12.09
C PHE A 66 9.81 -8.68 -11.44
N ARG A 67 8.65 -8.15 -11.85
CA ARG A 67 7.33 -8.36 -11.20
C ARG A 67 7.10 -8.06 -9.69
N GLY A 68 7.99 -8.34 -8.74
CA GLY A 68 7.76 -8.15 -7.31
C GLY A 68 8.11 -9.38 -6.48
N ARG A 69 7.70 -9.36 -5.20
CA ARG A 69 8.00 -10.42 -4.23
C ARG A 69 6.91 -11.51 -4.14
N GLY A 70 5.84 -11.37 -4.92
CA GLY A 70 4.73 -12.31 -4.90
C GLY A 70 3.83 -12.10 -3.68
N LEU A 71 2.77 -12.91 -3.59
CA LEU A 71 1.68 -12.71 -2.65
C LEU A 71 2.15 -12.79 -1.20
N ASP A 72 2.71 -13.92 -0.77
CA ASP A 72 3.01 -14.19 0.63
C ASP A 72 4.02 -13.19 1.21
N GLU A 73 5.19 -13.03 0.57
CA GLU A 73 6.21 -12.09 1.04
C GLU A 73 5.73 -10.62 0.91
N GLY A 74 4.94 -10.31 -0.12
CA GLY A 74 4.38 -8.97 -0.30
C GLY A 74 3.38 -8.60 0.80
N LEU A 75 2.50 -9.53 1.18
CA LEU A 75 1.56 -9.34 2.28
C LEU A 75 2.28 -9.20 3.61
N ASP A 76 3.30 -10.02 3.88
CA ASP A 76 4.15 -9.88 5.07
C ASP A 76 4.78 -8.47 5.17
N VAL A 77 5.26 -7.92 4.06
CA VAL A 77 5.79 -6.54 4.02
C VAL A 77 4.69 -5.53 4.33
N LEU A 78 3.53 -5.63 3.71
CA LEU A 78 2.41 -4.69 3.94
C LEU A 78 1.91 -4.75 5.39
N THR A 79 1.79 -5.93 5.97
CA THR A 79 1.42 -6.11 7.39
C THR A 79 2.45 -5.46 8.32
N ARG A 80 3.76 -5.59 8.02
CA ARG A 80 4.82 -4.90 8.79
C ARG A 80 4.69 -3.38 8.67
N ILE A 81 4.52 -2.84 7.47
CA ILE A 81 4.33 -1.40 7.26
C ILE A 81 3.13 -0.86 8.05
N ARG A 82 1.98 -1.55 7.98
CA ARG A 82 0.79 -1.15 8.75
C ARG A 82 1.07 -1.13 10.24
N ARG A 83 1.77 -2.13 10.78
CA ARG A 83 2.09 -2.24 12.21
C ARG A 83 3.10 -1.19 12.67
N GLU A 84 4.15 -0.96 11.90
CA GLU A 84 5.25 -0.06 12.26
C GLU A 84 4.87 1.42 12.17
N PHE A 85 4.09 1.79 11.15
CA PHE A 85 3.77 3.19 10.87
C PHE A 85 2.32 3.58 11.22
N GLY A 86 1.48 2.61 11.60
CA GLY A 86 0.09 2.87 11.98
C GLY A 86 -0.80 3.37 10.85
N VAL A 87 -0.37 3.23 9.58
CA VAL A 87 -1.12 3.70 8.41
C VAL A 87 -1.86 2.55 7.73
N PRO A 88 -3.07 2.78 7.20
CA PRO A 88 -3.74 1.80 6.35
C PRO A 88 -2.88 1.49 5.11
N VAL A 89 -3.00 0.25 4.61
CA VAL A 89 -2.27 -0.22 3.43
C VAL A 89 -3.24 -0.63 2.33
N THR A 90 -2.83 -0.50 1.08
CA THR A 90 -3.59 -0.98 -0.08
C THR A 90 -2.68 -1.58 -1.15
N THR A 91 -3.21 -2.57 -1.86
CA THR A 91 -2.52 -3.27 -2.94
C THR A 91 -3.53 -3.68 -4.02
N ASP A 92 -3.03 -3.98 -5.21
CA ASP A 92 -3.81 -4.46 -6.34
C ASP A 92 -3.83 -6.00 -6.37
N ILE A 93 -4.94 -6.58 -6.80
CA ILE A 93 -5.06 -8.01 -7.12
C ILE A 93 -5.25 -8.20 -8.62
N HIS A 94 -4.76 -9.32 -9.13
CA HIS A 94 -4.79 -9.64 -10.56
C HIS A 94 -5.58 -10.93 -10.84
N GLU A 95 -5.88 -11.71 -9.81
CA GLU A 95 -6.67 -12.95 -9.90
C GLU A 95 -7.71 -13.00 -8.78
N SER A 96 -8.89 -13.56 -9.06
CA SER A 96 -10.01 -13.56 -8.09
C SER A 96 -9.67 -14.30 -6.79
N TRP A 97 -8.86 -15.35 -6.85
CA TRP A 97 -8.46 -16.14 -5.67
C TRP A 97 -7.54 -15.35 -4.72
N GLN A 98 -6.93 -14.25 -5.18
CA GLN A 98 -6.09 -13.40 -4.33
C GLN A 98 -6.92 -12.51 -3.40
N ALA A 99 -8.21 -12.31 -3.69
CA ALA A 99 -9.05 -11.39 -2.91
C ALA A 99 -9.13 -11.79 -1.43
N GLU A 100 -9.39 -13.07 -1.15
CA GLU A 100 -9.48 -13.58 0.22
C GLU A 100 -8.16 -13.42 1.00
N PRO A 101 -7.01 -13.97 0.57
CA PRO A 101 -5.77 -13.83 1.33
C PRO A 101 -5.31 -12.37 1.49
N VAL A 102 -5.51 -11.51 0.49
CA VAL A 102 -5.17 -10.09 0.58
C VAL A 102 -6.05 -9.34 1.58
N ALA A 103 -7.34 -9.71 1.70
CA ALA A 103 -8.25 -9.08 2.65
C ALA A 103 -7.97 -9.44 4.12
N GLN A 104 -7.29 -10.57 4.38
CA GLN A 104 -6.93 -11.03 5.72
C GLN A 104 -5.59 -10.47 6.23
N ALA A 105 -4.79 -9.87 5.34
CA ALA A 105 -3.42 -9.43 5.62
C ALA A 105 -3.33 -8.15 6.44
#